data_AF-A0A813HJE8-F1
#
_entry.id   AF-A0A813HJE8-F1
#
_cell.length_a   1.000
_cell.length_b   1.000
_cell.length_c   1.000
_cell.angle_alpha   90.00
_cell.angle_beta   90.00
_cell.angle_gamma   90.00
#
_symmetry.space_group_name_H-M   'P 1'
#
loop_
_entity.id
_entity.type
_entity.pdbx_description
1 polymer ?
#
loop_
_entity_poly.entity_id
_entity_poly.type
_entity_poly.pdbx_seq_one_letter_code
_entity_poly.pdbx_strand_id
1 'polypeptide(L)'
;MASSVEPYQAWRRAGAAWAKCLNGAWLLGTARSLLRGFELPSDKACEASCATLLSCMLEGAPAGVRLSHPWRDFFGELKAPDHVAQRIPSNAERYAGNYQNIIFAGALLAVFCNRPFLVLAFCCGQAVAVLAPPECFDLDFRMPRRGAEFVPIGGDRLRLGLALLSHSGLWVLLFLCRATVQGSMLGVIASLVHAFLRTRPWTEMAKEKLGLKKSS
;
A
#
# COMPACT_ATOMS: atom_id res chain seq x y z
N MET A 1 14.78 -16.42 34.84
CA MET A 1 15.48 -15.63 33.80
C MET A 1 14.71 -15.75 32.50
N ALA A 2 13.73 -14.89 32.25
CA ALA A 2 13.05 -14.82 30.96
C ALA A 2 14.02 -14.21 29.95
N SER A 3 14.36 -14.95 28.89
CA SER A 3 15.42 -14.56 27.97
C SER A 3 15.09 -13.25 27.27
N SER A 4 16.04 -12.31 27.27
CA SER A 4 15.99 -11.06 26.47
C SER A 4 15.92 -11.30 24.95
N VAL A 5 15.87 -12.56 24.51
CA VAL A 5 15.79 -13.02 23.12
C VAL A 5 14.36 -12.94 22.56
N GLU A 6 13.33 -13.14 23.40
CA GLU A 6 11.92 -13.14 22.95
C GLU A 6 11.44 -11.78 22.41
N PRO A 7 11.71 -10.63 23.07
CA PRO A 7 11.26 -9.33 22.57
C PRO A 7 11.94 -8.97 21.25
N TYR A 8 13.23 -9.26 21.12
CA TYR A 8 14.00 -8.98 19.91
C TYR A 8 13.48 -9.76 18.69
N GLN A 9 13.16 -11.04 18.87
CA GLN A 9 12.58 -11.86 17.81
C GLN A 9 11.18 -11.38 17.38
N ALA A 10 10.35 -10.89 18.31
CA ALA A 10 9.05 -10.32 17.99
C ALA A 10 9.17 -9.07 17.10
N TRP A 11 10.10 -8.16 17.42
CA TRP A 11 10.37 -6.99 16.59
C TRP A 11 10.95 -7.33 15.22
N ARG A 12 11.84 -8.34 15.12
CA ARG A 12 12.33 -8.83 13.82
C ARG A 12 11.20 -9.35 12.93
N ARG A 13 10.25 -10.11 13.48
CA ARG A 13 9.08 -10.60 12.73
C ARG A 13 8.19 -9.46 12.26
N ALA A 14 7.90 -8.50 13.14
CA ALA A 14 7.16 -7.30 12.76
C ALA A 14 7.84 -6.53 11.62
N GLY A 15 9.15 -6.31 11.72
CA GLY A 15 9.94 -5.67 10.66
C GLY A 15 9.89 -6.45 9.33
N ALA A 16 10.00 -7.77 9.39
CA ALA A 16 9.89 -8.63 8.20
C ALA A 16 8.49 -8.55 7.56
N ALA A 17 7.41 -8.52 8.36
CA ALA A 17 6.05 -8.35 7.85
C ALA A 17 5.86 -7.00 7.16
N TRP A 18 6.38 -5.92 7.74
CA TRP A 18 6.37 -4.59 7.12
C TRP A 18 7.12 -4.57 5.79
N ALA A 19 8.33 -5.11 5.76
CA ALA A 19 9.12 -5.22 4.55
C ALA A 19 8.43 -6.06 3.48
N LYS A 20 7.73 -7.14 3.87
CA LYS A 20 6.93 -7.96 2.96
C LYS A 20 5.76 -7.19 2.38
N CYS A 21 5.00 -6.44 3.19
CA CYS A 21 3.90 -5.60 2.72
C CYS A 21 4.39 -4.53 1.74
N LEU A 22 5.49 -3.84 2.04
CA LEU A 22 6.09 -2.87 1.14
C LEU A 22 6.55 -3.52 -0.17
N ASN A 23 7.29 -4.64 -0.11
CA ASN A 23 7.72 -5.34 -1.32
C ASN A 23 6.57 -5.87 -2.17
N GLY A 24 5.41 -6.13 -1.55
CA GLY A 24 4.16 -6.51 -2.21
C GLY A 24 3.27 -5.34 -2.62
N ALA A 25 3.72 -4.09 -2.44
CA ALA A 25 2.98 -2.91 -2.88
C ALA A 25 2.80 -2.92 -4.40
N TRP A 26 1.63 -2.50 -4.87
CA TRP A 26 1.28 -2.46 -6.29
C TRP A 26 2.33 -1.72 -7.12
N LEU A 27 2.81 -0.57 -6.65
CA LEU A 27 3.80 0.25 -7.37
C LEU A 27 5.12 -0.49 -7.56
N LEU A 28 5.64 -1.11 -6.50
CA LEU A 28 6.92 -1.83 -6.53
C LEU A 28 6.81 -3.13 -7.33
N GLY A 29 5.69 -3.84 -7.22
CA GLY A 29 5.40 -5.03 -8.01
C GLY A 29 5.33 -4.71 -9.51
N THR A 30 4.55 -3.69 -9.87
CA THR A 30 4.37 -3.25 -11.26
C THR A 30 5.69 -2.72 -11.84
N ALA A 31 6.41 -1.86 -11.11
CA ALA A 31 7.71 -1.35 -11.55
C ALA A 31 8.73 -2.48 -11.77
N ARG A 32 8.82 -3.46 -10.86
CA ARG A 32 9.69 -4.64 -11.07
C ARG A 32 9.30 -5.44 -12.30
N SER A 33 8.00 -5.65 -12.53
CA SER A 33 7.52 -6.39 -13.70
C SER A 33 7.93 -5.68 -14.99
N LEU A 34 7.76 -4.36 -15.04
CA LEU A 34 8.12 -3.54 -16.21
C LEU A 34 9.63 -3.44 -16.43
N LEU A 35 10.44 -3.40 -15.36
CA LEU A 35 11.90 -3.35 -15.48
C LEU A 35 12.54 -4.69 -15.87
N ARG A 36 11.87 -5.82 -15.58
CA ARG A 36 12.38 -7.17 -15.92
C ARG A 36 12.06 -7.57 -17.36
N GLY A 37 10.96 -7.08 -17.90
CA GLY A 37 10.63 -7.26 -19.32
C GLY A 37 11.35 -6.21 -20.15
N PHE A 38 12.28 -6.62 -21.01
CA PHE A 38 12.80 -5.73 -22.07
C PHE A 38 11.76 -5.50 -23.20
N GLU A 39 10.50 -5.91 -22.96
CA GLU A 39 9.39 -5.85 -23.89
C GLU A 39 8.22 -5.08 -23.27
N LEU A 40 7.40 -4.47 -24.13
CA LEU A 40 6.18 -3.78 -23.72
C LEU A 40 5.20 -4.78 -23.08
N PRO A 41 4.54 -4.41 -21.98
CA PRO A 41 3.53 -5.27 -21.36
C PRO A 41 2.36 -5.50 -22.32
N SER A 42 1.82 -6.72 -22.32
CA SER A 42 0.59 -7.04 -23.04
C SER A 42 -0.60 -6.30 -22.41
N ASP A 43 -1.65 -6.09 -23.20
CA ASP A 43 -2.81 -5.30 -22.77
C ASP A 43 -3.53 -5.96 -21.59
N LYS A 44 -3.67 -7.30 -21.61
CA LYS A 44 -4.15 -8.11 -20.48
C LYS A 44 -3.33 -7.91 -19.20
N ALA A 45 -2.02 -7.79 -19.30
CA ALA A 45 -1.16 -7.55 -18.14
C ALA A 45 -1.34 -6.13 -17.59
N CYS A 46 -1.56 -5.16 -18.48
CA CYS A 46 -1.85 -3.78 -18.11
C CYS A 46 -3.21 -3.66 -17.40
N GLU A 47 -4.24 -4.29 -17.96
CA GLU A 47 -5.59 -4.37 -17.39
C GLU A 47 -5.54 -5.02 -16.00
N ALA A 48 -4.90 -6.19 -15.87
CA ALA A 48 -4.78 -6.89 -14.60
C ALA A 48 -4.06 -6.05 -13.52
N SER A 49 -3.05 -5.27 -13.92
CA SER A 49 -2.37 -4.36 -13.00
C SER A 49 -3.27 -3.22 -12.56
N CYS A 50 -4.00 -2.57 -13.49
CA CYS A 50 -4.95 -1.50 -13.16
C CYS A 50 -6.09 -2.02 -12.27
N ALA A 51 -6.63 -3.21 -12.57
CA ALA A 51 -7.65 -3.86 -11.75
C ALA A 51 -7.15 -4.18 -10.33
N THR A 52 -5.88 -4.58 -10.19
CA THR A 52 -5.27 -4.81 -8.88
C THR A 52 -5.18 -3.51 -8.06
N LEU A 53 -4.80 -2.39 -8.70
CA LEU A 53 -4.77 -1.09 -8.03
C LEU A 53 -6.17 -0.65 -7.61
N LEU A 54 -7.16 -0.77 -8.50
CA LEU A 54 -8.56 -0.46 -8.21
C LEU A 54 -9.08 -1.28 -7.02
N SER A 55 -8.82 -2.58 -6.99
CA SER A 55 -9.19 -3.46 -5.86
C SER A 55 -8.60 -2.95 -4.54
N CYS A 56 -7.32 -2.57 -4.52
CA CYS A 56 -6.70 -2.01 -3.32
C CYS A 56 -7.39 -0.70 -2.89
N MET A 57 -7.68 0.19 -3.85
CA MET A 57 -8.33 1.47 -3.55
C MET A 57 -9.75 1.28 -3.01
N LEU A 58 -10.53 0.36 -3.57
CA LEU A 58 -11.88 0.04 -3.11
C LEU A 58 -11.89 -0.60 -1.72
N GLU A 59 -10.85 -1.37 -1.37
CA GLU A 59 -10.64 -1.86 -0.01
C GLU A 59 -10.27 -0.74 0.98
N GLY A 60 -9.97 0.47 0.50
CA GLY A 60 -9.51 1.58 1.31
C GLY A 60 -8.01 1.54 1.60
N ALA A 61 -7.20 1.02 0.66
CA ALA A 61 -5.75 0.99 0.73
C ALA A 61 -5.09 2.02 -0.23
N PRO A 62 -5.09 3.32 0.13
CA PRO A 62 -4.61 4.41 -0.74
C PRO A 62 -3.12 4.33 -1.08
N ALA A 63 -2.31 3.60 -0.30
CA ALA A 63 -0.88 3.42 -0.58
C ALA A 63 -0.64 2.43 -1.73
N GLY A 64 -1.66 1.70 -2.18
CA GLY A 64 -1.51 0.53 -3.06
C GLY A 64 -0.86 -0.66 -2.35
N VAL A 65 -0.95 -0.70 -1.02
CA VAL A 65 -0.48 -1.81 -0.18
C VAL A 65 -1.71 -2.55 0.33
N ARG A 66 -1.89 -3.83 -0.02
CA ARG A 66 -3.06 -4.60 0.43
C ARG A 66 -3.20 -4.57 1.95
N LEU A 67 -4.45 -4.49 2.42
CA LEU A 67 -4.74 -4.53 3.84
C LEU A 67 -4.36 -5.90 4.42
N SER A 68 -3.80 -5.91 5.64
CA SER A 68 -3.55 -7.17 6.34
C SER A 68 -4.84 -7.73 6.94
N HIS A 69 -5.76 -6.84 7.31
CA HIS A 69 -7.11 -7.16 7.76
C HIS A 69 -8.11 -6.12 7.22
N PRO A 70 -9.38 -6.49 6.97
CA PRO A 70 -10.42 -5.53 6.65
C PRO A 70 -10.53 -4.42 7.69
N TRP A 71 -10.85 -3.20 7.27
CA TRP A 71 -10.96 -2.05 8.18
C TRP A 71 -11.94 -2.27 9.35
N ARG A 72 -13.02 -3.01 9.10
CA ARG A 72 -14.00 -3.36 10.14
C ARG A 72 -13.36 -4.13 11.31
N ASP A 73 -12.42 -5.02 11.02
CA ASP A 73 -11.77 -5.85 12.04
C ASP A 73 -10.56 -5.15 12.68
N PHE A 74 -9.99 -4.18 11.96
CA PHE A 74 -8.94 -3.29 12.44
C PHE A 74 -9.44 -2.48 13.63
N PHE A 75 -10.56 -1.75 13.49
CA PHE A 75 -11.17 -0.92 14.55
C PHE A 75 -12.00 -1.70 15.59
N GLY A 76 -11.68 -2.98 15.81
CA GLY A 76 -12.34 -3.80 16.83
C GLY A 76 -12.00 -3.38 18.26
N GLU A 77 -12.22 -4.27 19.22
CA GLU A 77 -12.06 -3.99 20.65
C GLU A 77 -10.67 -3.41 21.03
N LEU A 78 -10.70 -2.31 21.77
CA LEU A 78 -9.53 -1.60 22.31
C LEU A 78 -9.56 -1.66 23.83
N LYS A 79 -8.47 -2.13 24.46
CA LYS A 79 -8.33 -2.24 25.92
C LYS A 79 -6.89 -1.95 26.34
N ALA A 80 -6.73 -1.37 27.52
CA ALA A 80 -5.42 -1.22 28.14
C ALA A 80 -4.65 -2.57 28.17
N PRO A 81 -3.34 -2.56 27.87
CA PRO A 81 -2.55 -3.79 27.82
C PRO A 81 -2.03 -4.27 29.16
N ASP A 82 -2.21 -5.57 29.41
CA ASP A 82 -1.57 -6.26 30.54
C ASP A 82 -0.06 -6.53 30.27
N HIS A 83 0.32 -6.68 28.99
CA HIS A 83 1.70 -6.96 28.55
C HIS A 83 2.11 -6.13 27.32
N VAL A 84 2.54 -4.89 27.56
CA VAL A 84 2.89 -3.91 26.50
C VAL A 84 3.98 -4.41 25.55
N ALA A 85 5.08 -4.93 26.12
CA ALA A 85 6.29 -5.29 25.36
C ALA A 85 6.05 -6.38 24.31
N GLN A 86 5.06 -7.23 24.51
CA GLN A 86 4.68 -8.27 23.56
C GLN A 86 3.56 -7.79 22.63
N ARG A 87 2.63 -6.96 23.12
CA ARG A 87 1.45 -6.56 22.34
C ARG A 87 1.79 -5.68 21.14
N ILE A 88 2.67 -4.69 21.31
CA ILE A 88 3.03 -3.76 20.23
C ILE A 88 3.66 -4.51 19.03
N PRO A 89 4.78 -5.26 19.16
CA PRO A 89 5.38 -5.94 18.01
C PRO A 89 4.42 -6.96 17.38
N SER A 90 3.62 -7.63 18.21
CA SER A 90 2.62 -8.61 17.79
C SER A 90 1.49 -8.00 16.95
N ASN A 91 1.01 -6.80 17.30
CA ASN A 91 0.03 -6.07 16.49
C ASN A 91 0.69 -5.37 15.29
N ALA A 92 1.94 -4.89 15.43
CA ALA A 92 2.74 -4.33 14.35
C ALA A 92 2.95 -5.33 13.20
N GLU A 93 3.21 -6.61 13.53
CA GLU A 93 3.27 -7.70 12.57
C GLU A 93 1.92 -7.95 11.90
N ARG A 94 0.86 -8.05 12.70
CA ARG A 94 -0.47 -8.46 12.25
C ARG A 94 -1.14 -7.44 11.31
N TYR A 95 -1.02 -6.15 11.62
CA TYR A 95 -1.70 -5.08 10.89
C TYR A 95 -0.76 -4.25 10.02
N ALA A 96 0.38 -4.81 9.63
CA ALA A 96 1.44 -4.11 8.88
C ALA A 96 0.92 -3.37 7.64
N GLY A 97 0.06 -4.01 6.84
CA GLY A 97 -0.53 -3.41 5.64
C GLY A 97 -1.47 -2.24 5.97
N ASN A 98 -2.29 -2.36 7.01
CA ASN A 98 -3.17 -1.28 7.46
C ASN A 98 -2.35 -0.07 7.94
N TYR A 99 -1.29 -0.29 8.72
CA TYR A 99 -0.43 0.78 9.22
C TYR A 99 0.32 1.52 8.10
N GLN A 100 0.80 0.81 7.08
CA GLN A 100 1.40 1.45 5.90
C GLN A 100 0.43 2.41 5.21
N ASN A 101 -0.84 2.01 5.07
CA ASN A 101 -1.87 2.87 4.50
C ASN A 101 -2.20 4.07 5.40
N ILE A 102 -2.24 3.90 6.73
CA ILE A 102 -2.47 5.01 7.67
C ILE A 102 -1.32 6.02 7.60
N ILE A 103 -0.07 5.56 7.57
CA ILE A 103 1.10 6.43 7.47
C ILE A 103 1.08 7.19 6.16
N PHE A 104 0.84 6.49 5.04
CA PHE A 104 0.72 7.12 3.73
C PHE A 104 -0.40 8.16 3.70
N ALA A 105 -1.59 7.84 4.21
CA ALA A 105 -2.73 8.75 4.25
C ALA A 105 -2.47 9.97 5.14
N GLY A 106 -1.87 9.79 6.33
CA GLY A 106 -1.51 10.88 7.22
C GLY A 106 -0.48 11.82 6.59
N ALA A 107 0.52 11.26 5.90
CA ALA A 107 1.50 12.02 5.14
C ALA A 107 0.85 12.79 4.00
N LEU A 108 -0.01 12.14 3.22
CA LEU A 108 -0.70 12.74 2.09
C LEU A 108 -1.65 13.87 2.53
N LEU A 109 -2.33 13.72 3.66
CA LEU A 109 -3.18 14.75 4.24
C LEU A 109 -2.36 16.00 4.62
N ALA A 110 -1.19 15.81 5.24
CA ALA A 110 -0.29 16.91 5.57
C ALA A 110 0.21 17.64 4.31
N VAL A 111 0.52 16.89 3.24
CA VAL A 111 0.87 17.49 1.94
C VAL A 111 -0.31 18.23 1.34
N PHE A 112 -1.52 17.68 1.40
CA PHE A 112 -2.74 18.31 0.89
C PHE A 112 -3.00 19.66 1.54
N CYS A 113 -2.81 19.78 2.86
CA CYS A 113 -2.96 21.07 3.56
C CYS A 113 -2.00 22.17 3.06
N ASN A 114 -0.89 21.79 2.42
CA ASN A 114 0.11 22.73 1.92
C ASN A 114 0.06 22.91 0.39
N ARG A 115 -0.28 21.84 -0.35
CA ARG A 115 -0.23 21.74 -1.81
C ARG A 115 -1.47 21.02 -2.35
N PRO A 116 -2.69 21.53 -2.10
CA PRO A 116 -3.93 20.82 -2.39
C PRO A 116 -4.08 20.54 -3.89
N PHE A 117 -3.74 21.51 -4.75
CA PHE A 117 -3.86 21.34 -6.21
C PHE A 117 -2.99 20.22 -6.78
N LEU A 118 -1.76 20.03 -6.26
CA LEU A 118 -0.88 18.95 -6.72
C LEU A 118 -1.42 17.58 -6.30
N VAL A 119 -1.85 17.47 -5.04
CA VAL A 119 -2.46 16.22 -4.54
C VAL A 119 -3.73 15.90 -5.33
N LEU A 120 -4.62 16.88 -5.52
CA LEU A 120 -5.84 16.70 -6.29
C LEU A 120 -5.54 16.32 -7.74
N ALA A 121 -4.56 16.94 -8.40
CA ALA A 121 -4.20 16.60 -9.77
C ALA A 121 -3.78 15.13 -9.89
N PHE A 122 -2.94 14.63 -8.98
CA PHE A 122 -2.54 13.22 -8.99
C PHE A 122 -3.68 12.28 -8.60
N CYS A 123 -4.50 12.64 -7.59
CA CYS A 123 -5.68 11.86 -7.23
C CYS A 123 -6.70 11.77 -8.39
N CYS A 124 -6.95 12.87 -9.10
CA CYS A 124 -7.82 12.89 -10.28
C CYS A 124 -7.22 12.07 -11.42
N GLY A 125 -5.91 12.21 -11.70
CA GLY A 125 -5.21 11.40 -12.69
C GLY A 125 -5.30 9.90 -12.39
N GLN A 126 -5.15 9.53 -11.11
CA GLN A 126 -5.30 8.15 -10.66
C GLN A 126 -6.74 7.66 -10.80
N ALA A 127 -7.72 8.47 -10.39
CA ALA A 127 -9.14 8.14 -10.53
C ALA A 127 -9.52 7.92 -12.00
N VAL A 128 -9.08 8.81 -12.90
CA VAL A 128 -9.28 8.66 -14.35
C VAL A 128 -8.62 7.37 -14.84
N ALA A 129 -7.36 7.10 -14.45
CA ALA A 129 -6.67 5.89 -14.86
C ALA A 129 -7.37 4.59 -14.40
N VAL A 130 -7.94 4.55 -13.20
CA VAL A 130 -8.52 3.30 -12.68
C VAL A 130 -10.02 3.15 -12.95
N LEU A 131 -10.78 4.24 -13.08
CA LEU A 131 -12.24 4.21 -13.23
C LEU A 131 -12.74 4.48 -14.65
N ALA A 132 -11.99 5.20 -15.49
CA ALA A 132 -12.47 5.49 -16.83
C ALA A 132 -12.52 4.21 -17.70
N PRO A 133 -13.52 4.10 -18.59
CA PRO A 133 -13.58 3.02 -19.56
C PRO A 133 -12.31 2.95 -20.42
N PRO A 134 -11.82 1.75 -20.80
CA PRO A 134 -10.61 1.60 -21.63
C PRO A 134 -10.66 2.40 -22.92
N GLU A 135 -11.85 2.56 -23.50
CA GLU A 135 -12.11 3.26 -24.76
C GLU A 135 -11.71 4.75 -24.69
N CYS A 136 -11.68 5.34 -23.48
CA CYS A 136 -11.21 6.72 -23.29
C CYS A 136 -9.70 6.87 -23.53
N PHE A 137 -8.96 5.77 -23.57
CA PHE A 137 -7.51 5.75 -23.77
C PHE A 137 -7.10 5.24 -25.16
N ASP A 138 -8.06 4.87 -26.02
CA ASP A 138 -7.83 4.43 -27.40
C ASP A 138 -7.43 5.62 -28.29
N LEU A 139 -6.25 6.15 -27.99
CA LEU A 139 -5.60 7.23 -28.69
C LEU A 139 -4.49 6.65 -29.55
N ASP A 140 -4.40 7.14 -30.79
CA ASP A 140 -3.42 6.68 -31.79
C ASP A 140 -2.02 7.26 -31.53
N PHE A 141 -1.46 7.01 -30.33
CA PHE A 141 -0.11 7.40 -29.98
C PHE A 141 0.90 6.35 -30.45
N ARG A 142 1.87 6.78 -31.24
CA ARG A 142 2.94 5.94 -31.77
C ARG A 142 4.27 6.29 -31.10
N MET A 143 4.89 5.34 -30.39
CA MET A 143 6.26 5.53 -29.91
C MET A 143 7.26 4.78 -30.80
N PRO A 144 8.47 5.35 -30.99
CA PRO A 144 9.53 4.68 -31.71
C PRO A 144 10.05 3.48 -30.91
N ARG A 145 10.00 2.29 -31.50
CA ARG A 145 10.72 1.10 -31.02
C ARG A 145 12.08 1.03 -31.72
N ARG A 146 13.07 0.37 -31.09
CA ARG A 146 14.37 0.10 -31.73
C ARG A 146 14.13 -0.53 -33.11
N GLY A 147 14.65 0.10 -34.17
CA GLY A 147 14.52 -0.40 -35.55
C GLY A 147 13.51 0.32 -36.45
N ALA A 148 13.07 1.54 -36.10
CA ALA A 148 12.16 2.39 -36.91
C ALA A 148 10.70 1.92 -37.01
N GLU A 149 10.31 0.88 -36.25
CA GLU A 149 8.91 0.50 -36.08
C GLU A 149 8.22 1.39 -35.04
N PHE A 150 7.04 1.90 -35.40
CA PHE A 150 6.18 2.64 -34.48
C PHE A 150 5.16 1.68 -33.87
N VAL A 151 5.12 1.61 -32.54
CA VAL A 151 4.14 0.77 -31.82
C VAL A 151 3.03 1.64 -31.25
N PRO A 152 1.74 1.26 -31.41
CA PRO A 152 0.64 1.95 -30.74
C PRO A 152 0.74 1.76 -29.23
N ILE A 153 0.64 2.86 -28.49
CA ILE A 153 0.59 2.95 -27.02
C ILE A 153 -0.75 3.56 -26.60
N GLY A 154 -1.81 3.24 -27.33
CA GLY A 154 -3.18 3.50 -26.89
C GLY A 154 -3.66 2.48 -25.85
N GLY A 155 -4.90 2.65 -25.40
CA GLY A 155 -5.65 1.71 -24.57
C GLY A 155 -5.03 1.46 -23.19
N ASP A 156 -4.93 0.20 -22.80
CA ASP A 156 -4.52 -0.23 -21.47
C ASP A 156 -3.10 0.19 -21.09
N ARG A 157 -2.20 0.37 -22.07
CA ARG A 157 -0.82 0.81 -21.82
C ARG A 157 -0.78 2.27 -21.39
N LEU A 158 -1.54 3.14 -22.05
CA LEU A 158 -1.64 4.54 -21.67
C LEU A 158 -2.31 4.67 -20.31
N ARG A 159 -3.37 3.89 -20.08
CA ARG A 159 -4.07 3.79 -18.80
C ARG A 159 -3.11 3.39 -17.66
N LEU A 160 -2.32 2.33 -17.87
CA LEU A 160 -1.30 1.89 -16.91
C LEU A 160 -0.22 2.97 -16.69
N GLY A 161 0.23 3.63 -17.76
CA GLY A 161 1.18 4.73 -17.68
C GLY A 161 0.68 5.88 -16.81
N LEU A 162 -0.59 6.28 -16.99
CA LEU A 162 -1.23 7.30 -16.17
C LEU A 162 -1.38 6.85 -14.71
N ALA A 163 -1.77 5.59 -14.46
CA ALA A 163 -1.84 5.02 -13.12
C ALA A 163 -0.47 5.03 -12.42
N LEU A 164 0.60 4.67 -13.14
CA LEU A 164 1.97 4.71 -12.62
C LEU A 164 2.42 6.14 -12.34
N LEU A 165 2.20 7.06 -13.28
CA LEU A 165 2.60 8.47 -13.11
C LEU A 165 1.87 9.11 -11.93
N SER A 166 0.56 8.89 -11.82
CA SER A 166 -0.25 9.46 -10.75
C SER A 166 0.11 8.88 -9.39
N HIS A 167 0.16 7.55 -9.26
CA HIS A 167 0.48 6.90 -7.99
C HIS A 167 1.92 7.12 -7.55
N SER A 168 2.89 7.09 -8.48
CA SER A 168 4.28 7.46 -8.17
C SER A 168 4.41 8.92 -7.80
N GLY A 169 3.66 9.82 -8.46
CA GLY A 169 3.58 11.23 -8.12
C GLY A 169 3.14 11.46 -6.68
N LEU A 170 2.09 10.77 -6.22
CA LEU A 170 1.66 10.83 -4.81
C LEU A 170 2.78 10.41 -3.84
N TRP A 171 3.47 9.29 -4.12
CA TRP A 171 4.61 8.86 -3.30
C TRP A 171 5.79 9.84 -3.34
N VAL A 172 6.12 10.40 -4.52
CA VAL A 172 7.20 11.38 -4.68
C VAL A 172 6.90 12.67 -3.91
N LEU A 173 5.65 13.14 -3.93
CA LEU A 173 5.23 14.30 -3.15
C LEU A 173 5.50 14.13 -1.66
N LEU A 174 5.39 12.90 -1.14
CA LEU A 174 5.74 12.61 0.24
C LEU A 174 7.23 12.89 0.50
N PHE A 175 8.14 12.53 -0.39
CA PHE A 175 9.57 12.79 -0.19
C PHE A 175 9.96 14.27 -0.35
N LEU A 176 9.26 15.01 -1.21
CA LEU A 176 9.60 16.40 -1.54
C LEU A 176 9.06 17.42 -0.53
N CYS A 177 8.00 17.09 0.20
CA CYS A 177 7.35 18.03 1.12
C CYS A 177 7.83 17.84 2.57
N ARG A 178 8.24 18.94 3.23
CA ARG A 178 8.62 18.91 4.65
C ARG A 178 7.48 18.50 5.58
N ALA A 179 6.24 18.88 5.23
CA ALA A 179 5.02 18.54 5.97
C ALA A 179 4.79 17.02 6.07
N THR A 180 5.37 16.24 5.16
CA THR A 180 5.28 14.77 5.17
C THR A 180 5.84 14.17 6.44
N VAL A 181 6.95 14.70 6.98
CA VAL A 181 7.53 14.15 8.21
C VAL A 181 6.51 14.24 9.35
N GLN A 182 5.84 15.39 9.48
CA GLN A 182 4.80 15.59 10.49
C GLN A 182 3.60 14.65 10.27
N GLY A 183 3.09 14.55 9.04
CA GLY A 183 1.96 13.68 8.71
C GLY A 183 2.27 12.19 8.91
N SER A 184 3.45 11.74 8.48
CA SER A 184 3.95 10.39 8.70
C SER A 184 4.12 10.08 10.18
N MET A 185 4.65 11.03 10.97
CA MET A 185 4.77 10.87 12.42
C MET A 185 3.40 10.71 13.08
N LEU A 186 2.40 11.50 12.69
CA LEU A 186 1.02 11.33 13.17
C LEU A 186 0.48 9.94 12.83
N GLY A 187 0.71 9.46 11.60
CA GLY A 187 0.32 8.11 11.20
C GLY A 187 1.04 7.01 11.99
N VAL A 188 2.33 7.18 12.29
CA VAL A 188 3.12 6.27 13.14
C VAL A 188 2.58 6.29 14.56
N ILE A 189 2.31 7.45 15.15
CA ILE A 189 1.75 7.59 16.49
C ILE A 189 0.37 6.91 16.56
N ALA A 190 -0.51 7.17 15.59
CA ALA A 190 -1.82 6.52 15.51
C ALA A 190 -1.68 4.99 15.41
N SER A 191 -0.73 4.51 14.61
CA SER A 191 -0.42 3.07 14.48
C SER A 191 0.11 2.47 15.78
N LEU A 192 0.94 3.19 16.53
CA LEU A 192 1.47 2.76 17.82
C LEU A 192 0.38 2.74 18.90
N VAL A 193 -0.47 3.78 18.95
CA VAL A 193 -1.63 3.84 19.85
C VAL A 193 -2.57 2.68 19.56
N HIS A 194 -2.88 2.43 18.28
CA HIS A 194 -3.67 1.28 17.87
C HIS A 194 -2.99 -0.04 18.26
N ALA A 195 -1.69 -0.21 17.98
CA ALA A 195 -0.95 -1.42 18.33
C ALA A 195 -0.91 -1.65 19.85
N PHE A 196 -0.89 -0.59 20.65
CA PHE A 196 -0.91 -0.63 22.11
C PHE A 196 -2.29 -1.03 22.66
N LEU A 197 -3.36 -0.42 22.15
CA LEU A 197 -4.72 -0.61 22.67
C LEU A 197 -5.42 -1.83 22.07
N ARG A 198 -5.10 -2.25 20.85
CA ARG A 198 -5.85 -3.30 20.16
C ARG A 198 -5.70 -4.65 20.85
N THR A 199 -6.82 -5.23 21.26
CA THR A 199 -6.87 -6.60 21.79
C THR A 199 -6.82 -7.61 20.64
N ARG A 200 -6.22 -8.77 20.87
CA ARG A 200 -6.36 -9.89 19.92
C ARG A 200 -7.67 -10.62 20.23
N PRO A 201 -8.54 -10.85 19.23
CA PRO A 201 -9.72 -11.70 19.43
C PRO A 201 -9.28 -13.05 19.98
N TRP A 202 -9.94 -13.53 21.05
CA TRP A 202 -9.61 -14.80 21.71
C TRP A 202 -9.62 -15.98 20.73
N THR A 203 -10.54 -15.97 19.78
CA THR A 203 -10.67 -16.98 18.72
C THR A 203 -9.42 -17.11 17.85
N GLU A 204 -8.68 -16.03 17.62
CA GLU A 204 -7.43 -16.10 16.87
C GLU A 204 -6.23 -16.50 17.72
N MET A 205 -6.20 -16.09 18.99
CA MET A 205 -5.18 -16.61 19.92
C MET A 205 -5.35 -18.12 20.14
N ALA A 206 -6.59 -18.61 20.18
CA ALA A 206 -6.88 -20.04 20.24
C ALA A 206 -6.42 -20.77 18.97
N LYS A 207 -6.67 -20.22 17.77
CA LYS A 207 -6.19 -20.80 16.51
C LYS A 207 -4.66 -20.87 16.44
N GLU A 208 -3.97 -19.80 16.84
CA GLU A 208 -2.49 -19.77 16.91
C GLU A 208 -1.95 -20.82 17.91
N LYS A 209 -2.57 -20.94 19.10
CA LYS A 209 -2.16 -21.93 20.11
C LYS A 209 -2.45 -23.38 19.71
N LEU A 210 -3.52 -23.61 18.93
CA LEU A 210 -3.91 -24.93 18.44
C LEU A 210 -3.19 -25.32 17.14
N GLY A 211 -2.28 -24.49 16.62
CA GLY A 211 -1.55 -24.77 15.37
C GLY A 211 -2.44 -24.80 14.12
N LEU A 212 -3.69 -24.31 14.22
CA LEU A 212 -4.63 -24.27 13.12
C LEU A 212 -4.26 -23.07 12.23
N LYS A 213 -3.66 -23.36 11.07
CA LYS A 213 -3.28 -22.35 10.07
C LYS A 213 -4.45 -21.41 9.78
N LYS A 214 -4.13 -20.12 9.61
CA LYS A 214 -5.04 -19.09 9.10
C LYS A 214 -5.70 -19.59 7.81
N SER A 215 -6.98 -19.96 7.90
CA SER A 215 -7.86 -20.03 6.74
C SER A 215 -8.06 -18.59 6.26
N SER A 216 -7.37 -18.25 5.18
CA SER A 216 -7.56 -17.02 4.41
C SER A 216 -8.99 -16.91 3.89
#